data_AF-A0A6U5LKD8-F1
#
_entry.id   AF-A0A6U5LKD8-F1
#
_cell.length_a   1.000
_cell.length_b   1.000
_cell.length_c   1.000
_cell.angle_alpha   90.00
_cell.angle_beta   90.00
_cell.angle_gamma   90.00
#
_symmetry.space_group_name_H-M   'P 1'
#
loop_
_entity.id
_entity.type
_entity.pdbx_description
1 polymer ?
#
loop_
_entity_poly.entity_id
_entity_poly.type
_entity_poly.pdbx_seq_one_letter_code
_entity_poly.pdbx_strand_id
1 'polypeptide(L)'
;MLIFSHAEVVRRVATKDGYLINILKLLSHELSAIREAEASIESEAGLRINLDFDDESMSVIDVGNNINRLKSSILPTDDGVVRTGDGNNSCYGMWDQHLISQISSLEARRSRRRGCLLFLKELFGMVRALQPSARDDFYSLVIPQIDPIEPNVIAPHSPGADGAGSTSSKSSLASGDEPQVAGSCGPVCGAIISEKNPKDEEPQPQLNLLALLTAILSDERSDVAEKDAALEILAATLLYDPNLLRRHVMGCSARPNKPSPDEEDHVYFATNHNDLLLALIRIIACDRDTGILLQTCEVFKMALDTESTEGGDRPSQFLATFYERYVQWLVVPFQYRVGTRSARSLGTYGATEKCVENNRECVSAISAKFPSRTSSLSSHRRENDNFELKDDDELSWNTSYSFMCELLCFCVKAHCYRMKFFVVRNGVLGKVLRLLSMRNQYIKLASLR
;
A
#
# COMPACT_ATOMS: atom_id res chain seq x y z
N MET A 1 18.88 -1.09 36.13
CA MET A 1 19.37 -0.93 34.74
C MET A 1 18.32 -0.22 33.86
N LEU A 2 17.62 0.82 34.37
CA LEU A 2 16.61 1.59 33.64
C LEU A 2 16.53 3.03 34.21
N ILE A 3 17.52 3.86 33.90
CA ILE A 3 17.42 5.33 34.10
C ILE A 3 17.89 6.04 32.83
N PHE A 4 17.55 5.48 31.67
CA PHE A 4 17.56 6.28 30.45
C PHE A 4 16.15 6.81 30.27
N SER A 5 16.03 8.14 30.20
CA SER A 5 14.76 8.74 29.78
C SER A 5 14.43 8.21 28.38
N HIS A 6 13.15 8.02 28.07
CA HIS A 6 12.71 7.60 26.73
C HIS A 6 13.35 8.45 25.62
N ALA A 7 13.60 9.74 25.90
CA ALA A 7 14.30 10.65 25.00
C ALA A 7 15.73 10.22 24.66
N GLU A 8 16.51 9.68 25.60
CA GLU A 8 17.86 9.20 25.32
C GLU A 8 17.85 7.95 24.46
N VAL A 9 16.94 7.01 24.74
CA VAL A 9 16.79 5.78 23.97
C VAL A 9 16.40 6.11 22.53
N VAL A 10 15.36 6.91 22.34
CA VAL A 10 14.90 7.30 21.00
C VAL A 10 16.01 8.05 20.26
N ARG A 11 16.70 9.00 20.90
CA ARG A 11 17.78 9.75 20.24
C ARG A 11 18.92 8.85 19.78
N ARG A 12 19.32 7.86 20.58
CA ARG A 12 20.38 6.89 20.20
C ARG A 12 19.94 5.96 19.08
N VAL A 13 18.68 5.54 19.08
CA VAL A 13 18.10 4.69 18.04
C VAL A 13 17.97 5.46 16.71
N ALA A 14 17.67 6.75 16.78
CA ALA A 14 17.39 7.65 15.65
C ALA A 14 18.61 8.47 15.18
N THR A 15 19.86 8.08 15.44
CA THR A 15 21.01 8.76 14.81
C THR A 15 21.14 8.37 13.33
N LYS A 16 21.86 9.18 12.53
CA LYS A 16 21.93 9.05 11.06
C LYS A 16 22.65 7.80 10.54
N ASP A 17 23.49 7.18 11.35
CA ASP A 17 24.07 5.84 11.13
C ASP A 17 23.36 4.76 11.99
N GLY A 18 22.15 5.11 12.44
CA GLY A 18 21.49 4.51 13.58
C GLY A 18 20.79 3.19 13.27
N TYR A 19 20.60 2.47 14.37
CA TYR A 19 19.88 1.21 14.43
C TYR A 19 18.53 1.26 13.70
N LEU A 20 17.80 2.38 13.77
CA LEU A 20 16.51 2.54 13.10
C LEU A 20 16.59 2.40 11.57
N ILE A 21 17.57 3.04 10.93
CA ILE A 21 17.76 2.94 9.48
C ILE A 21 18.08 1.49 9.09
N ASN A 22 18.86 0.79 9.91
CA ASN A 22 19.17 -0.63 9.69
C ASN A 22 17.93 -1.52 9.84
N ILE A 23 17.03 -1.22 10.78
CA ILE A 23 15.75 -1.92 10.90
C ILE A 23 14.85 -1.65 9.68
N LEU A 24 14.78 -0.41 9.18
CA LEU A 24 14.00 -0.10 7.98
C LEU A 24 14.58 -0.78 6.73
N LYS A 25 15.91 -0.83 6.60
CA LYS A 25 16.62 -1.61 5.56
C LYS A 25 16.29 -3.09 5.64
N LEU A 26 16.37 -3.67 6.84
CA LEU A 26 16.04 -5.07 7.07
C LEU A 26 14.58 -5.36 6.72
N LEU A 27 13.65 -4.51 7.17
CA LEU A 27 12.23 -4.65 6.86
C LEU A 27 11.97 -4.61 5.34
N SER A 28 12.61 -3.68 4.62
CA SER A 28 12.54 -3.57 3.16
C SER A 28 13.08 -4.83 2.46
N HIS A 29 14.22 -5.34 2.91
CA HIS A 29 14.84 -6.54 2.39
C HIS A 29 13.96 -7.78 2.62
N GLU A 30 13.40 -7.95 3.82
CA GLU A 30 12.51 -9.08 4.11
C GLU A 30 11.21 -9.01 3.30
N LEU A 31 10.63 -7.81 3.12
CA LEU A 31 9.45 -7.64 2.26
C LEU A 31 9.73 -8.04 0.80
N SER A 32 10.86 -7.61 0.26
CA SER A 32 11.25 -7.94 -1.11
C SER A 32 11.49 -9.44 -1.27
N ALA A 33 12.22 -10.04 -0.34
CA ALA A 33 12.55 -11.45 -0.42
C ALA A 33 11.36 -12.39 -0.11
N ILE A 34 10.38 -11.95 0.71
CA ILE A 34 9.10 -12.66 0.85
C ILE A 34 8.39 -12.68 -0.49
N ARG A 35 8.27 -11.54 -1.18
CA ARG A 35 7.60 -11.46 -2.49
C ARG A 35 8.27 -12.34 -3.53
N GLU A 36 9.59 -12.33 -3.61
CA GLU A 36 10.35 -13.19 -4.53
C GLU A 36 10.14 -14.68 -4.23
N ALA A 37 10.17 -15.07 -2.96
CA ALA A 37 9.91 -16.45 -2.57
C ALA A 37 8.47 -16.87 -2.90
N GLU A 38 7.50 -15.98 -2.72
CA GLU A 38 6.09 -16.25 -3.02
C GLU A 38 5.83 -16.34 -4.53
N ALA A 39 6.41 -15.43 -5.32
CA ALA A 39 6.35 -15.49 -6.78
C ALA A 39 6.99 -16.79 -7.31
N SER A 40 8.09 -17.24 -6.70
CA SER A 40 8.73 -18.51 -7.06
C SER A 40 7.80 -19.71 -6.79
N ILE A 41 7.15 -19.75 -5.63
CA ILE A 41 6.18 -20.80 -5.28
C ILE A 41 4.98 -20.79 -6.25
N GLU A 42 4.50 -19.61 -6.63
CA GLU A 42 3.38 -19.47 -7.58
C GLU A 42 3.76 -19.94 -8.99
N SER A 43 4.97 -19.61 -9.45
CA SER A 43 5.51 -20.10 -10.72
C SER A 43 5.63 -21.63 -10.76
N GLU A 44 6.14 -22.25 -9.69
CA GLU A 44 6.24 -23.70 -9.59
C GLU A 44 4.86 -24.39 -9.52
N ALA A 45 3.90 -23.77 -8.82
CA ALA A 45 2.54 -24.30 -8.72
C ALA A 45 1.81 -24.24 -10.07
N GLY A 46 1.99 -23.17 -10.86
CA GLY A 46 1.39 -23.02 -12.18
C GLY A 46 1.89 -24.06 -13.19
N LEU A 47 3.18 -24.43 -13.13
CA LEU A 47 3.76 -25.45 -14.02
C LEU A 47 3.17 -26.85 -13.79
N ARG A 48 2.85 -27.20 -12.53
CA ARG A 48 2.28 -28.52 -12.22
C ARG A 48 0.86 -28.70 -12.76
N ILE A 49 0.05 -27.63 -12.76
CA ILE A 49 -1.32 -27.72 -13.27
C ILE A 49 -1.34 -28.00 -14.77
N ASN A 50 -0.38 -27.49 -15.55
CA ASN A 50 -0.37 -27.68 -16.99
C ASN A 50 0.12 -29.07 -17.43
N LEU A 51 0.90 -29.79 -16.61
CA LEU A 51 1.44 -31.11 -16.98
C LEU A 51 0.43 -32.27 -16.79
N ASP A 52 -0.66 -32.05 -16.06
CA ASP A 52 -1.65 -33.09 -15.76
C ASP A 52 -2.84 -33.12 -16.75
N PHE A 53 -2.86 -32.26 -17.78
CA PHE A 53 -3.98 -32.18 -18.74
C PHE A 53 -3.77 -32.93 -20.07
N ASP A 54 -2.57 -33.47 -20.35
CA ASP A 54 -2.27 -34.10 -21.65
C ASP A 54 -2.35 -35.65 -21.66
N ASP A 55 -2.74 -36.30 -20.56
CA ASP A 55 -2.94 -37.76 -20.53
C ASP A 55 -4.39 -38.14 -20.19
N GLU A 56 -5.28 -37.98 -21.18
CA GLU A 56 -6.69 -38.41 -21.16
C GLU A 56 -6.89 -39.95 -21.02
N SER A 57 -5.87 -40.71 -20.61
CA SER A 57 -5.92 -42.18 -20.58
C SER A 57 -5.65 -42.85 -19.22
N MET A 58 -5.64 -42.13 -18.10
CA MET A 58 -5.57 -42.75 -16.77
C MET A 58 -6.84 -42.65 -15.93
N SER A 59 -7.29 -43.82 -15.50
CA SER A 59 -8.49 -44.10 -14.73
C SER A 59 -8.65 -43.25 -13.47
N VAL A 60 -9.90 -42.85 -13.23
CA VAL A 60 -10.46 -42.22 -12.02
C VAL A 60 -10.10 -43.02 -10.76
N ILE A 61 -8.97 -42.71 -10.12
CA ILE A 61 -8.65 -43.17 -8.76
C ILE A 61 -8.09 -42.00 -7.94
N ASP A 62 -8.97 -41.48 -7.07
CA ASP A 62 -8.69 -40.95 -5.73
C ASP A 62 -7.59 -39.86 -5.57
N VAL A 63 -7.84 -38.67 -6.12
CA VAL A 63 -6.97 -37.48 -6.00
C VAL A 63 -7.01 -36.84 -4.59
N GLY A 64 -8.01 -37.18 -3.77
CA GLY A 64 -8.20 -36.58 -2.43
C GLY A 64 -7.10 -36.90 -1.41
N ASN A 65 -6.36 -38.00 -1.58
CA ASN A 65 -5.43 -38.50 -0.57
C ASN A 65 -3.95 -38.03 -0.75
N ASN A 66 -3.58 -37.43 -1.89
CA ASN A 66 -2.18 -37.11 -2.17
C ASN A 66 -1.70 -35.75 -1.63
N ILE A 67 -2.60 -34.77 -1.41
CA ILE A 67 -2.20 -33.44 -0.93
C ILE A 67 -1.71 -33.48 0.53
N ASN A 68 -2.27 -34.35 1.36
CA ASN A 68 -1.81 -34.51 2.74
C ASN A 68 -0.49 -35.29 2.84
N ARG A 69 -0.13 -36.09 1.83
CA ARG A 69 1.13 -36.84 1.77
C ARG A 69 2.31 -35.99 1.31
N LEU A 70 2.06 -34.99 0.44
CA LEU A 70 3.09 -34.05 -0.01
C LEU A 70 3.55 -33.06 1.07
N LYS A 71 2.71 -32.74 2.06
CA LYS A 71 3.14 -31.97 3.25
C LYS A 71 4.10 -32.76 4.15
N SER A 72 4.14 -34.10 4.05
CA SER A 72 5.01 -34.95 4.85
C SER A 72 6.34 -35.33 4.19
N SER A 73 6.58 -35.00 2.92
CA SER A 73 7.76 -35.47 2.17
C SER A 73 8.89 -34.43 1.98
N ILE A 74 8.83 -33.29 2.65
CA ILE A 74 9.94 -32.32 2.71
C ILE A 74 10.52 -32.39 4.13
N LEU A 75 11.29 -33.43 4.40
CA LEU A 75 12.17 -33.49 5.57
C LEU A 75 13.59 -33.13 5.11
N PRO A 76 14.28 -32.20 5.79
CA PRO A 76 15.70 -31.99 5.57
C PRO A 76 16.48 -33.19 6.13
N THR A 77 17.51 -33.60 5.40
CA THR A 77 18.51 -34.56 5.87
C THR A 77 19.12 -34.09 7.19
N ASP A 78 18.93 -34.97 8.17
CA ASP A 78 19.57 -35.13 9.47
C ASP A 78 20.95 -34.48 9.62
N ASP A 79 21.02 -33.44 10.46
CA ASP A 79 22.23 -33.03 11.17
C ASP A 79 21.83 -32.56 12.57
N GLY A 80 22.24 -33.32 13.59
CA GLY A 80 22.37 -32.84 14.97
C GLY A 80 21.15 -32.99 15.90
N VAL A 81 21.02 -34.18 16.49
CA VAL A 81 20.14 -34.48 17.62
C VAL A 81 20.40 -33.52 18.81
N VAL A 82 19.47 -32.60 19.06
CA VAL A 82 19.30 -31.96 20.37
C VAL A 82 17.88 -32.25 20.86
N ARG A 83 17.83 -32.88 22.03
CA ARG A 83 16.64 -33.36 22.74
C ARG A 83 15.59 -32.25 22.92
N THR A 84 14.39 -32.51 22.42
CA THR A 84 13.16 -31.81 22.77
C THR A 84 12.72 -32.19 24.19
N GLY A 85 12.73 -31.19 25.09
CA GLY A 85 12.00 -31.24 26.36
C GLY A 85 10.70 -30.46 26.24
N ASP A 86 9.60 -31.12 26.59
CA ASP A 86 8.23 -30.61 26.57
C ASP A 86 8.02 -29.39 27.47
N GLY A 87 7.10 -28.53 27.04
CA GLY A 87 6.21 -27.81 27.95
C GLY A 87 6.82 -26.64 28.70
N ASN A 88 7.14 -25.56 27.99
CA ASN A 88 6.95 -24.24 28.57
C ASN A 88 6.74 -23.22 27.46
N ASN A 89 5.62 -22.49 27.54
CA ASN A 89 5.36 -21.25 26.80
C ASN A 89 6.31 -20.18 27.36
N SER A 90 7.60 -20.40 27.10
CA SER A 90 8.70 -19.64 27.65
C SER A 90 8.74 -18.29 26.98
N CYS A 91 8.63 -17.27 27.83
CA CYS A 91 8.98 -15.89 27.64
C CYS A 91 10.33 -15.76 26.91
N TYR A 92 10.34 -15.91 25.59
CA TYR A 92 11.44 -15.44 24.77
C TYR A 92 11.42 -13.92 24.85
N GLY A 93 12.47 -13.34 25.41
CA GLY A 93 12.63 -11.90 25.45
C GLY A 93 12.49 -11.35 24.03
N MET A 94 11.74 -10.25 23.89
CA MET A 94 11.36 -9.60 22.63
C MET A 94 12.54 -9.27 21.67
N TRP A 95 13.78 -9.48 22.12
CA TRP A 95 15.01 -9.06 21.45
C TRP A 95 15.95 -10.20 21.06
N ASP A 96 15.72 -11.44 21.51
CA ASP A 96 16.53 -12.60 21.08
C ASP A 96 16.26 -12.98 19.60
N GLN A 97 15.37 -12.25 18.92
CA GLN A 97 15.11 -12.39 17.48
C GLN A 97 16.28 -11.94 16.58
N HIS A 98 17.28 -11.24 17.10
CA HIS A 98 18.48 -10.91 16.30
C HIS A 98 19.34 -12.13 15.95
N LEU A 99 19.00 -13.31 16.49
CA LEU A 99 19.58 -14.59 16.14
C LEU A 99 18.55 -15.56 15.54
N ILE A 100 17.36 -15.10 15.10
CA ILE A 100 16.52 -15.93 14.22
C ILE A 100 17.42 -16.36 13.08
N SER A 101 17.56 -17.68 12.95
CA SER A 101 18.46 -18.34 12.04
C SER A 101 18.46 -17.64 10.67
N GLN A 102 19.65 -17.50 10.07
CA GLN A 102 19.81 -17.04 8.69
C GLN A 102 19.16 -17.97 7.66
N ILE A 103 18.30 -18.89 8.12
CA ILE A 103 17.48 -19.75 7.29
C ILE A 103 16.61 -18.84 6.42
N SER A 104 16.71 -19.07 5.13
CA SER A 104 16.04 -18.34 4.05
C SER A 104 14.57 -18.74 3.88
N SER A 105 14.01 -19.54 4.81
CA SER A 105 12.64 -20.03 4.73
C SER A 105 11.62 -18.89 4.81
N LEU A 106 10.51 -19.04 4.08
CA LEU A 106 9.44 -18.04 4.02
C LEU A 106 8.89 -17.70 5.41
N GLU A 107 8.74 -18.69 6.28
CA GLU A 107 8.25 -18.52 7.64
C GLU A 107 9.24 -17.72 8.52
N ALA A 108 10.54 -18.03 8.42
CA ALA A 108 11.58 -17.27 9.14
C ALA A 108 11.61 -15.81 8.68
N ARG A 109 11.48 -15.55 7.37
CA ARG A 109 11.39 -14.20 6.80
C ARG A 109 10.17 -13.43 7.33
N ARG A 110 8.98 -14.05 7.34
CA ARG A 110 7.76 -13.46 7.92
C ARG A 110 7.91 -13.15 9.41
N SER A 111 8.53 -14.06 10.17
CA SER A 111 8.82 -13.84 11.59
C SER A 111 9.75 -12.63 11.81
N ARG A 112 10.80 -12.48 11.00
CA ARG A 112 11.69 -11.29 11.05
C ARG A 112 10.99 -10.00 10.64
N ARG A 113 10.15 -10.04 9.60
CA ARG A 113 9.29 -8.90 9.18
C ARG A 113 8.41 -8.45 10.34
N ARG A 114 7.69 -9.39 10.97
CA ARG A 114 6.83 -9.13 12.13
C ARG A 114 7.62 -8.57 13.31
N GLY A 115 8.80 -9.13 13.61
CA GLY A 115 9.70 -8.63 14.66
C GLY A 115 10.09 -7.17 14.46
N CYS A 116 10.48 -6.81 13.23
CA CYS A 116 10.80 -5.43 12.86
C CYS A 116 9.60 -4.49 13.08
N LEU A 117 8.40 -4.91 12.69
CA LEU A 117 7.19 -4.10 12.85
C LEU A 117 6.80 -3.88 14.30
N LEU A 118 6.87 -4.91 15.14
CA LEU A 118 6.57 -4.79 16.56
C LEU A 118 7.58 -3.85 17.25
N PHE A 119 8.86 -3.95 16.90
CA PHE A 119 9.86 -2.99 17.37
C PHE A 119 9.53 -1.55 16.96
N LEU A 120 9.17 -1.33 15.69
CA LEU A 120 8.80 -0.01 15.19
C LEU A 120 7.54 0.53 15.90
N LYS A 121 6.53 -0.32 16.14
CA LYS A 121 5.32 0.04 16.89
C LYS A 121 5.67 0.55 18.29
N GLU A 122 6.48 -0.19 19.04
CA GLU A 122 6.94 0.23 20.38
C GLU A 122 7.76 1.52 20.33
N LEU A 123 8.65 1.66 19.34
CA LEU A 123 9.45 2.87 19.14
C LEU A 123 8.56 4.09 18.90
N PHE A 124 7.56 3.99 18.03
CA PHE A 124 6.60 5.06 17.78
C PHE A 124 5.71 5.36 19.00
N GLY A 125 5.38 4.33 19.80
CA GLY A 125 4.76 4.51 21.11
C GLY A 125 5.61 5.38 22.05
N MET A 126 6.92 5.11 22.13
CA MET A 126 7.85 5.95 22.91
C MET A 126 7.99 7.37 22.36
N VAL A 127 8.00 7.54 21.04
CA VAL A 127 8.08 8.84 20.36
C VAL A 127 6.89 9.75 20.71
N ARG A 128 5.69 9.18 20.86
CA ARG A 128 4.50 9.93 21.31
C ARG A 128 4.68 10.55 22.71
N ALA A 129 5.51 9.97 23.57
CA ALA A 129 5.80 10.49 24.90
C ALA A 129 6.93 11.54 24.93
N LEU A 130 7.60 11.79 23.80
CA LEU A 130 8.67 12.79 23.71
C LEU A 130 8.14 14.22 23.71
N GLN A 131 9.02 15.13 24.13
CA GLN A 131 8.84 16.57 23.94
C GLN A 131 8.70 16.91 22.45
N PRO A 132 7.91 17.94 22.07
CA PRO A 132 7.65 18.28 20.67
C PRO A 132 8.92 18.41 19.81
N SER A 133 9.94 19.15 20.26
CA SER A 133 11.17 19.32 19.47
C SER A 133 11.91 18.00 19.17
N ALA A 134 12.02 17.11 20.15
CA ALA A 134 12.66 15.81 19.96
C ALA A 134 11.83 14.87 19.05
N ARG A 135 10.50 15.08 19.02
CA ARG A 135 9.60 14.38 18.11
C ARG A 135 9.79 14.89 16.68
N ASP A 136 9.93 16.20 16.50
CA ASP A 136 10.20 16.81 15.19
C ASP A 136 11.51 16.27 14.60
N ASP A 137 12.56 16.24 15.41
CA ASP A 137 13.86 15.65 15.03
C ASP A 137 13.72 14.19 14.61
N PHE A 138 12.97 13.39 15.36
CA PHE A 138 12.70 11.98 15.04
C PHE A 138 11.99 11.83 13.69
N TYR A 139 10.89 12.56 13.47
CA TYR A 139 10.13 12.45 12.22
C TYR A 139 10.91 12.97 11.01
N SER A 140 11.74 13.98 11.19
CA SER A 140 12.62 14.51 10.13
C SER A 140 13.62 13.46 9.61
N LEU A 141 14.02 12.52 10.45
CA LEU A 141 14.91 11.40 10.09
C LEU A 141 14.15 10.24 9.45
N VAL A 142 13.03 9.84 10.04
CA VAL A 142 12.32 8.59 9.69
C VAL A 142 11.51 8.70 8.42
N ILE A 143 11.04 9.90 8.13
CA ILE A 143 10.29 10.20 6.93
C ILE A 143 11.16 11.20 6.19
N PRO A 144 12.15 10.71 5.40
CA PRO A 144 12.95 11.59 4.57
C PRO A 144 11.97 12.48 3.83
N GLN A 145 12.19 13.79 3.90
CA GLN A 145 11.42 14.74 3.11
C GLN A 145 11.45 14.17 1.70
N ILE A 146 10.29 13.72 1.20
CA ILE A 146 10.11 13.56 -0.23
C ILE A 146 10.31 14.99 -0.70
N ASP A 147 11.51 15.29 -1.18
CA ASP A 147 11.80 16.59 -1.73
C ASP A 147 10.67 16.83 -2.72
N PRO A 148 9.93 17.94 -2.58
CA PRO A 148 8.84 18.22 -3.49
C PRO A 148 9.47 18.10 -4.86
N ILE A 149 9.06 17.10 -5.63
CA ILE A 149 9.46 16.95 -7.02
C ILE A 149 9.12 18.31 -7.59
N GLU A 150 10.12 19.17 -7.80
CA GLU A 150 9.87 20.49 -8.35
C GLU A 150 9.11 20.17 -9.63
N PRO A 151 7.84 20.62 -9.74
CA PRO A 151 6.96 20.20 -10.81
C PRO A 151 7.73 20.60 -12.05
N ASN A 152 8.30 19.61 -12.74
CA ASN A 152 9.36 19.82 -13.71
C ASN A 152 8.81 20.89 -14.65
N VAL A 153 9.25 22.13 -14.45
CA VAL A 153 8.63 23.26 -15.13
C VAL A 153 9.19 23.06 -16.50
N ILE A 154 8.44 22.36 -17.34
CA ILE A 154 8.59 22.35 -18.77
C ILE A 154 8.37 23.82 -19.09
N ALA A 155 9.45 24.59 -18.99
CA ALA A 155 9.47 25.97 -19.43
C ALA A 155 8.91 25.90 -20.84
N PRO A 156 7.83 26.64 -21.13
CA PRO A 156 7.23 26.61 -22.45
C PRO A 156 8.39 26.87 -23.43
N HIS A 157 8.74 25.84 -24.21
CA HIS A 157 9.69 25.98 -25.29
C HIS A 157 9.21 27.17 -26.10
N SER A 158 9.91 28.29 -25.98
CA SER A 158 9.64 29.46 -26.79
C SER A 158 9.74 29.00 -28.24
N PRO A 159 8.67 29.11 -29.04
CA PRO A 159 8.77 28.76 -30.44
C PRO A 159 9.85 29.65 -31.06
N GLY A 160 10.82 29.01 -31.70
CA GLY A 160 11.93 29.68 -32.37
C GLY A 160 11.40 30.75 -33.30
N ALA A 161 11.78 32.00 -33.00
CA ALA A 161 11.66 33.11 -33.93
C ALA A 161 12.86 33.05 -34.89
N ASP A 162 12.66 32.41 -36.04
CA ASP A 162 13.55 32.56 -37.19
C ASP A 162 13.30 33.92 -37.88
N GLY A 163 14.33 34.76 -37.92
CA GLY A 163 14.62 35.81 -38.92
C GLY A 163 13.60 36.96 -39.12
N ALA A 164 13.95 38.19 -39.47
CA ALA A 164 15.18 38.88 -39.81
C ALA A 164 14.85 40.39 -39.81
N GLY A 165 15.74 41.28 -39.38
CA GLY A 165 15.48 42.72 -39.45
C GLY A 165 16.46 43.59 -38.65
N SER A 166 17.58 43.91 -39.28
CA SER A 166 18.58 44.90 -38.89
C SER A 166 17.99 46.29 -38.55
N THR A 167 18.55 47.01 -37.57
CA THR A 167 19.38 48.22 -37.76
C THR A 167 19.92 48.82 -36.45
N SER A 168 21.25 48.94 -36.40
CA SER A 168 22.10 49.98 -35.78
C SER A 168 21.56 50.93 -34.69
N SER A 169 22.28 51.01 -33.56
CA SER A 169 23.19 52.14 -33.21
C SER A 169 23.77 51.95 -31.79
N LYS A 170 25.11 51.91 -31.64
CA LYS A 170 25.99 52.84 -30.87
C LYS A 170 25.45 53.23 -29.48
N SER A 171 26.15 53.11 -28.35
CA SER A 171 27.55 53.54 -28.13
C SER A 171 28.12 53.14 -26.74
N SER A 172 29.46 52.97 -26.73
CA SER A 172 30.47 53.54 -25.81
C SER A 172 30.75 53.01 -24.38
N LEU A 173 32.03 52.58 -24.22
CA LEU A 173 33.05 52.97 -23.20
C LEU A 173 32.82 52.61 -21.71
N ALA A 174 33.78 52.15 -20.89
CA ALA A 174 35.24 52.00 -20.95
C ALA A 174 35.68 51.00 -19.83
N SER A 175 36.68 50.14 -20.05
CA SER A 175 38.06 50.18 -19.50
C SER A 175 38.24 49.94 -18.00
N GLY A 176 39.11 48.98 -17.64
CA GLY A 176 39.65 48.81 -16.29
C GLY A 176 40.54 47.57 -16.16
N ASP A 177 41.84 47.78 -16.31
CA ASP A 177 42.98 46.84 -16.32
C ASP A 177 43.24 46.03 -15.02
N GLU A 178 43.81 44.83 -15.22
CA GLU A 178 44.95 44.11 -14.55
C GLU A 178 45.29 44.31 -13.04
N PRO A 179 46.07 43.41 -12.35
CA PRO A 179 47.13 42.54 -12.89
C PRO A 179 47.27 41.10 -12.34
N GLN A 180 48.19 40.42 -13.02
CA GLN A 180 48.75 39.08 -12.88
C GLN A 180 49.38 38.75 -11.51
N VAL A 181 49.31 37.47 -11.12
CA VAL A 181 50.28 36.83 -10.22
C VAL A 181 50.67 35.47 -10.80
N ALA A 182 51.95 35.35 -11.14
CA ALA A 182 52.63 34.12 -11.54
C ALA A 182 52.99 33.28 -10.31
N GLY A 183 52.94 31.95 -10.43
CA GLY A 183 53.37 31.06 -9.34
C GLY A 183 53.42 29.57 -9.68
N SER A 184 54.61 29.13 -10.13
CA SER A 184 55.27 27.86 -9.77
C SER A 184 54.68 26.52 -10.24
N CYS A 185 55.37 25.93 -11.23
CA CYS A 185 55.38 24.50 -11.52
C CYS A 185 56.14 23.70 -10.45
N GLY A 186 55.60 22.56 -10.04
CA GLY A 186 56.31 21.49 -9.33
C GLY A 186 55.84 20.12 -9.84
N PRO A 187 56.73 19.11 -9.98
CA PRO A 187 56.37 17.79 -10.48
C PRO A 187 55.87 16.92 -9.33
N VAL A 188 54.63 16.42 -9.42
CA VAL A 188 54.12 15.39 -8.51
C VAL A 188 54.01 14.08 -9.30
N CYS A 189 54.77 13.09 -8.82
CA CYS A 189 54.78 11.72 -9.30
C CYS A 189 53.38 11.12 -9.32
N GLY A 190 53.02 10.50 -10.45
CA GLY A 190 51.77 9.79 -10.63
C GLY A 190 51.67 8.54 -9.78
N ALA A 191 50.63 8.50 -8.95
CA ALA A 191 49.96 7.25 -8.59
C ALA A 191 48.71 7.17 -9.48
N ILE A 192 48.65 6.15 -10.34
CA ILE A 192 47.47 5.82 -11.14
C ILE A 192 46.42 5.29 -10.16
N ILE A 193 45.61 6.18 -9.62
CA ILE A 193 44.35 5.82 -8.96
C ILE A 193 43.33 5.71 -10.09
N SER A 194 42.83 4.51 -10.31
CA SER A 194 41.73 4.25 -11.23
C SER A 194 40.47 4.96 -10.71
N GLU A 195 40.22 6.18 -11.20
CA GLU A 195 38.98 6.92 -10.96
C GLU A 195 37.79 6.10 -11.49
N LYS A 196 37.06 5.49 -10.56
CA LYS A 196 35.79 4.81 -10.86
C LYS A 196 34.77 5.91 -11.18
N ASN A 197 34.30 5.94 -12.42
CA ASN A 197 33.43 6.99 -12.96
C ASN A 197 32.16 7.13 -12.09
N PRO A 198 31.90 8.27 -11.41
CA PRO A 198 30.78 8.44 -10.48
C PRO A 198 29.41 8.56 -11.18
N LYS A 199 29.26 8.04 -12.40
CA LYS A 199 28.06 8.16 -13.23
C LYS A 199 27.19 6.89 -13.29
N ASP A 200 27.65 5.78 -12.72
CA ASP A 200 26.93 4.51 -12.74
C ASP A 200 26.45 4.05 -11.34
N GLU A 201 26.44 4.93 -10.33
CA GLU A 201 25.73 4.61 -9.08
C GLU A 201 24.23 4.66 -9.34
N GLU A 202 23.68 3.46 -9.61
CA GLU A 202 22.24 3.22 -9.68
C GLU A 202 21.57 3.84 -8.45
N PRO A 203 20.57 4.72 -8.63
CA PRO A 203 19.97 5.46 -7.52
C PRO A 203 19.41 4.46 -6.51
N GLN A 204 20.04 4.39 -5.34
CA GLN A 204 19.57 3.47 -4.31
C GLN A 204 18.11 3.80 -3.98
N PRO A 205 17.21 2.79 -3.96
CA PRO A 205 15.80 3.02 -3.68
C PRO A 205 15.67 3.70 -2.32
N GLN A 206 15.18 4.93 -2.32
CA GLN A 206 15.01 5.70 -1.10
C GLN A 206 14.05 4.96 -0.17
N LEU A 207 14.54 4.59 1.00
CA LEU A 207 13.74 3.92 2.02
C LEU A 207 12.71 4.90 2.58
N ASN A 208 11.45 4.65 2.27
CA ASN A 208 10.34 5.45 2.77
C ASN A 208 9.49 4.59 3.69
N LEU A 209 9.40 4.96 4.97
CA LEU A 209 8.58 4.25 5.95
C LEU A 209 7.14 4.07 5.46
N LEU A 210 6.53 5.11 4.87
CA LEU A 210 5.15 5.04 4.39
C LEU A 210 5.00 4.05 3.22
N ALA A 211 6.02 3.91 2.35
CA ALA A 211 6.03 2.90 1.30
C ALA A 211 6.13 1.49 1.89
N LEU A 212 6.94 1.29 2.92
CA LEU A 212 7.05 0.00 3.63
C LEU A 212 5.74 -0.38 4.31
N LEU A 213 5.10 0.55 5.02
CA LEU A 213 3.79 0.33 5.63
C LEU A 213 2.73 0.04 4.57
N THR A 214 2.75 0.75 3.43
CA THR A 214 1.85 0.48 2.30
C THR A 214 2.05 -0.93 1.76
N ALA A 215 3.29 -1.36 1.59
CA ALA A 215 3.65 -2.69 1.13
C ALA A 215 3.09 -3.79 2.04
N ILE A 216 3.12 -3.59 3.36
CA ILE A 216 2.56 -4.50 4.36
C ILE A 216 1.02 -4.48 4.35
N LEU A 217 0.41 -3.30 4.35
CA LEU A 217 -1.05 -3.17 4.34
C LEU A 217 -1.68 -3.66 3.03
N SER A 218 -0.92 -3.63 1.93
CA SER A 218 -1.32 -4.20 0.63
C SER A 218 -1.15 -5.72 0.55
N ASP A 219 -0.37 -6.32 1.46
CA ASP A 219 -0.17 -7.77 1.48
C ASP A 219 -1.43 -8.49 1.98
N GLU A 220 -1.94 -9.44 1.20
CA GLU A 220 -3.07 -10.30 1.59
C GLU A 220 -2.69 -11.29 2.69
N ARG A 221 -1.41 -11.64 2.77
CA ARG A 221 -0.87 -12.66 3.66
C ARG A 221 -0.37 -12.07 4.98
N SER A 222 -0.42 -10.74 5.13
CA SER A 222 -0.12 -10.08 6.40
C SER A 222 -1.16 -10.43 7.46
N ASP A 223 -0.67 -10.86 8.62
CA ASP A 223 -1.52 -11.25 9.73
C ASP A 223 -2.13 -10.02 10.44
N VAL A 224 -3.06 -10.26 11.35
CA VAL A 224 -3.76 -9.20 12.11
C VAL A 224 -2.76 -8.37 12.93
N ALA A 225 -1.70 -8.99 13.48
CA ALA A 225 -0.73 -8.29 14.31
C ALA A 225 0.19 -7.36 13.49
N GLU A 226 0.58 -7.77 12.28
CA GLU A 226 1.33 -6.93 11.35
C GLU A 226 0.51 -5.74 10.88
N LYS A 227 -0.77 -5.96 10.54
CA LYS A 227 -1.68 -4.88 10.14
C LYS A 227 -1.94 -3.90 11.28
N ASP A 228 -2.22 -4.39 12.49
CA ASP A 228 -2.39 -3.56 13.69
C ASP A 228 -1.15 -2.71 13.98
N ALA A 229 0.05 -3.31 13.94
CA ALA A 229 1.29 -2.59 14.12
C ALA A 229 1.51 -1.52 13.04
N ALA A 230 1.26 -1.85 11.77
CA ALA A 230 1.41 -0.90 10.67
C ALA A 230 0.41 0.26 10.76
N LEU A 231 -0.85 -0.01 11.10
CA LEU A 231 -1.88 1.01 11.30
C LEU A 231 -1.60 1.88 12.52
N GLU A 232 -1.00 1.34 13.59
CA GLU A 232 -0.64 2.14 14.76
C GLU A 232 0.53 3.09 14.48
N ILE A 233 1.57 2.60 13.78
CA ILE A 233 2.68 3.44 13.33
C ILE A 233 2.14 4.55 12.39
N LEU A 234 1.22 4.19 11.50
CA LEU A 234 0.60 5.14 10.58
C LEU A 234 -0.25 6.19 11.31
N ALA A 235 -1.06 5.76 12.29
CA ALA A 235 -1.83 6.67 13.15
C ALA A 235 -0.91 7.61 13.96
N ALA A 236 0.20 7.11 14.50
CA ALA A 236 1.19 7.95 15.18
C ALA A 236 1.75 9.04 14.25
N THR A 237 2.05 8.65 13.00
CA THR A 237 2.59 9.54 11.97
C THR A 237 1.57 10.61 11.57
N LEU A 238 0.30 10.23 11.37
CA LEU A 238 -0.77 11.16 11.01
C LEU A 238 -1.14 12.12 12.14
N LEU A 239 -1.08 11.66 13.38
CA LEU A 239 -1.29 12.51 14.55
C LEU A 239 -0.19 13.57 14.68
N TYR A 240 1.01 13.28 14.19
CA TYR A 240 2.11 14.24 14.15
C TYR A 240 1.96 15.24 12.99
N ASP A 241 1.86 14.76 11.75
CA ASP A 241 1.61 15.61 10.58
C ASP A 241 0.84 14.82 9.49
N PRO A 242 -0.47 15.08 9.29
CA PRO A 242 -1.25 14.39 8.28
C PRO A 242 -0.80 14.72 6.86
N ASN A 243 -0.06 15.82 6.65
CA ASN A 243 0.46 16.17 5.33
C ASN A 243 1.55 15.23 4.85
N LEU A 244 2.18 14.44 5.73
CA LEU A 244 3.16 13.42 5.33
C LEU A 244 2.52 12.35 4.46
N LEU A 245 1.36 11.83 4.88
CA LEU A 245 0.59 10.87 4.07
C LEU A 245 0.08 11.53 2.79
N ARG A 246 -0.46 12.76 2.88
CA ARG A 246 -0.96 13.46 1.69
C ARG A 246 0.13 13.65 0.65
N ARG A 247 1.33 14.08 1.06
CA ARG A 247 2.50 14.20 0.18
C ARG A 247 2.90 12.85 -0.40
N HIS A 248 2.91 11.80 0.42
CA HIS A 248 3.21 10.45 -0.06
C HIS A 248 2.22 10.01 -1.15
N VAL A 249 0.91 10.09 -0.90
CA VAL A 249 -0.13 9.75 -1.88
C VAL A 249 -0.04 10.62 -3.14
N MET A 250 0.29 11.91 -3.00
CA MET A 250 0.45 12.81 -4.15
C MET A 250 1.72 12.52 -4.96
N GLY A 251 2.78 12.03 -4.32
CA GLY A 251 4.03 11.61 -4.96
C GLY A 251 3.95 10.24 -5.64
N CYS A 252 2.93 9.43 -5.33
CA CYS A 252 2.72 8.15 -6.00
C CYS A 252 2.35 8.37 -7.47
N SER A 253 3.22 7.89 -8.37
CA SER A 253 3.01 7.95 -9.83
C SER A 253 1.91 6.99 -10.29
N ALA A 254 1.82 5.82 -9.67
CA ALA A 254 0.85 4.79 -9.99
C ALA A 254 -0.46 5.03 -9.23
N ARG A 255 -1.35 5.83 -9.82
CA ARG A 255 -2.71 6.04 -9.30
C ARG A 255 -3.63 4.92 -9.78
N PRO A 256 -4.67 4.56 -9.01
CA PRO A 256 -5.54 3.48 -9.40
C PRO A 256 -6.45 3.95 -10.52
N ASN A 257 -6.66 3.07 -11.49
CA ASN A 257 -7.68 3.28 -12.51
C ASN A 257 -9.06 3.31 -11.86
N LYS A 258 -10.04 3.85 -12.57
CA LYS A 258 -11.44 3.74 -12.15
C LYS A 258 -11.79 2.24 -12.03
N PRO A 259 -12.50 1.81 -10.97
CA PRO A 259 -12.94 0.42 -10.88
C PRO A 259 -13.80 0.07 -12.10
N SER A 260 -13.39 -0.97 -12.81
CA SER A 260 -14.12 -1.55 -13.94
C SER A 260 -14.60 -2.95 -13.53
N PRO A 261 -15.92 -3.21 -13.49
CA PRO A 261 -16.41 -4.56 -13.29
C PRO A 261 -16.01 -5.45 -14.47
N ASP A 262 -15.84 -6.74 -14.20
CA ASP A 262 -15.78 -7.77 -15.25
C ASP A 262 -17.19 -8.11 -15.78
N GLU A 263 -17.28 -9.11 -16.67
CA GLU A 263 -18.54 -9.57 -17.27
C GLU A 263 -19.56 -10.09 -16.23
N GLU A 264 -19.09 -10.43 -15.03
CA GLU A 264 -19.90 -10.97 -13.94
C GLU A 264 -20.17 -9.93 -12.83
N ASP A 265 -19.94 -8.64 -13.10
CA ASP A 265 -20.04 -7.55 -12.14
C ASP A 265 -19.11 -7.72 -10.91
N HIS A 266 -17.99 -8.42 -11.05
CA HIS A 266 -16.94 -8.46 -10.03
C HIS A 266 -15.91 -7.36 -10.22
N VAL A 267 -15.48 -6.78 -9.12
CA VAL A 267 -14.36 -5.84 -9.08
C VAL A 267 -13.29 -6.41 -8.15
N TYR A 268 -12.06 -6.43 -8.64
CA TYR A 268 -10.91 -6.88 -7.89
C TYR A 268 -10.03 -5.70 -7.49
N PHE A 269 -9.61 -5.67 -6.23
CA PHE A 269 -8.64 -4.71 -5.75
C PHE A 269 -7.23 -5.12 -6.22
N ALA A 270 -6.77 -4.56 -7.34
CA ALA A 270 -5.37 -4.65 -7.74
C ALA A 270 -4.57 -3.61 -6.93
N THR A 271 -4.17 -3.95 -5.70
CA THR A 271 -3.34 -3.05 -4.91
C THR A 271 -1.91 -3.07 -5.43
N ASN A 272 -1.51 -1.96 -6.06
CA ASN A 272 -0.10 -1.67 -6.22
C ASN A 272 0.49 -1.42 -4.82
N HIS A 273 1.61 -2.06 -4.50
CA HIS A 273 2.28 -1.96 -3.20
C HIS A 273 2.77 -0.56 -2.83
N ASN A 274 2.57 0.42 -3.71
CA ASN A 274 2.91 1.82 -3.51
C ASN A 274 1.70 2.74 -3.31
N ASP A 275 0.46 2.22 -3.34
CA ASP A 275 -0.74 3.05 -3.12
C ASP A 275 -1.35 2.83 -1.73
N LEU A 276 -0.94 3.67 -0.78
CA LEU A 276 -1.39 3.61 0.61
C LEU A 276 -2.90 3.77 0.74
N LEU A 277 -3.48 4.69 -0.01
CA LEU A 277 -4.89 5.02 0.13
C LEU A 277 -5.76 3.88 -0.43
N LEU A 278 -5.36 3.29 -1.55
CA LEU A 278 -6.02 2.09 -2.07
C LEU A 278 -5.86 0.89 -1.11
N ALA A 279 -4.69 0.73 -0.49
CA ALA A 279 -4.46 -0.32 0.50
C ALA A 279 -5.41 -0.18 1.70
N LEU A 280 -5.61 1.03 2.22
CA LEU A 280 -6.57 1.30 3.29
C LEU A 280 -8.02 1.04 2.84
N ILE A 281 -8.40 1.44 1.62
CA ILE A 281 -9.75 1.14 1.08
C ILE A 281 -9.94 -0.38 0.97
N ARG A 282 -8.94 -1.12 0.50
CA ARG A 282 -9.00 -2.58 0.41
C ARG A 282 -9.20 -3.21 1.79
N ILE A 283 -8.48 -2.74 2.81
CA ILE A 283 -8.67 -3.23 4.19
C ILE A 283 -10.10 -2.96 4.65
N ILE A 284 -10.62 -1.74 4.50
CA ILE A 284 -12.00 -1.43 4.89
C ILE A 284 -13.02 -2.27 4.12
N ALA A 285 -12.76 -2.56 2.84
CA ALA A 285 -13.66 -3.33 2.00
C ALA A 285 -13.61 -4.84 2.26
N CYS A 286 -12.44 -5.40 2.58
CA CYS A 286 -12.19 -6.85 2.52
C CYS A 286 -11.72 -7.48 3.83
N ASP A 287 -11.26 -6.70 4.83
CA ASP A 287 -10.81 -7.26 6.10
C ASP A 287 -11.99 -7.73 6.95
N ARG A 288 -11.73 -8.76 7.76
CA ARG A 288 -12.73 -9.40 8.60
C ARG A 288 -12.59 -9.01 10.07
N ASP A 289 -11.42 -8.51 10.46
CA ASP A 289 -11.17 -8.12 11.84
C ASP A 289 -11.73 -6.72 12.13
N THR A 290 -12.72 -6.66 13.03
CA THR A 290 -13.38 -5.40 13.41
C THR A 290 -12.42 -4.37 14.00
N GLY A 291 -11.39 -4.80 14.73
CA GLY A 291 -10.38 -3.92 15.30
C GLY A 291 -9.54 -3.24 14.22
N ILE A 292 -9.09 -4.02 13.24
CA ILE A 292 -8.38 -3.52 12.05
C ILE A 292 -9.27 -2.57 11.26
N LEU A 293 -10.54 -2.92 11.01
CA LEU A 293 -11.49 -2.05 10.28
C LEU A 293 -11.69 -0.69 10.99
N LEU A 294 -11.90 -0.72 12.31
CA LEU A 294 -12.05 0.49 13.13
C LEU A 294 -10.81 1.37 13.06
N GLN A 295 -9.63 0.79 13.30
CA GLN A 295 -8.37 1.54 13.28
C GLN A 295 -8.07 2.11 11.89
N THR A 296 -8.36 1.34 10.83
CA THR A 296 -8.23 1.81 9.44
C THR A 296 -9.17 2.98 9.16
N CYS A 297 -10.41 2.92 9.65
CA CYS A 297 -11.39 4.01 9.53
C CYS A 297 -10.85 5.31 10.17
N GLU A 298 -10.30 5.23 11.39
CA GLU A 298 -9.72 6.40 12.07
C GLU A 298 -8.50 6.98 11.34
N VAL A 299 -7.59 6.12 10.88
CA VAL A 299 -6.46 6.52 10.03
C VAL A 299 -6.95 7.25 8.78
N PHE A 300 -8.01 6.73 8.15
CA PHE A 300 -8.60 7.34 6.96
C PHE A 300 -9.20 8.72 7.25
N LYS A 301 -9.92 8.87 8.38
CA LYS A 301 -10.47 10.16 8.81
C LYS A 301 -9.36 11.18 9.09
N MET A 302 -8.30 10.79 9.79
CA MET A 302 -7.14 11.65 10.05
C MET A 302 -6.49 12.14 8.74
N ALA A 303 -6.35 11.25 7.75
CA ALA A 303 -5.81 11.62 6.43
C ALA A 303 -6.71 12.64 5.69
N LEU A 304 -8.02 12.43 5.77
CA LEU A 304 -9.03 13.24 5.11
C LEU A 304 -9.36 14.55 5.83
N ASP A 305 -9.13 14.67 7.12
CA ASP A 305 -9.46 15.86 7.90
C ASP A 305 -8.57 17.07 7.52
N THR A 306 -9.11 18.00 6.73
CA THR A 306 -8.37 19.20 6.32
C THR A 306 -8.52 20.40 7.25
N GLU A 307 -9.37 20.33 8.27
CA GLU A 307 -9.60 21.47 9.18
C GLU A 307 -8.39 21.73 10.09
N SER A 308 -7.63 20.68 10.42
CA SER A 308 -6.46 20.73 11.30
C SER A 308 -5.17 21.19 10.63
N THR A 309 -5.15 21.43 9.31
CA THR A 309 -3.93 21.81 8.59
C THR A 309 -3.91 23.29 8.20
N GLU A 310 -3.16 24.10 8.95
CA GLU A 310 -2.98 25.54 8.76
C GLU A 310 -2.15 25.93 7.49
N GLY A 311 -2.11 25.10 6.45
CA GLY A 311 -1.11 25.23 5.36
C GLY A 311 -1.66 25.15 3.93
N GLY A 312 -1.96 26.31 3.32
CA GLY A 312 -1.96 26.54 1.87
C GLY A 312 -2.89 25.68 0.98
N ASP A 313 -2.67 25.70 -0.34
CA ASP A 313 -3.51 25.02 -1.36
C ASP A 313 -3.35 23.49 -1.41
N ARG A 314 -2.37 22.93 -0.69
CA ARG A 314 -2.01 21.49 -0.77
C ARG A 314 -3.12 20.54 -0.32
N PRO A 315 -3.85 20.78 0.79
CA PRO A 315 -4.98 19.94 1.19
C PRO A 315 -6.06 19.88 0.10
N SER A 316 -6.24 20.96 -0.66
CA SER A 316 -7.20 21.05 -1.76
C SER A 316 -6.87 20.09 -2.90
N GLN A 317 -5.59 19.97 -3.26
CA GLN A 317 -5.12 19.09 -4.34
C GLN A 317 -5.21 17.60 -3.97
N PHE A 318 -4.87 17.27 -2.72
CA PHE A 318 -5.06 15.93 -2.17
C PHE A 318 -6.53 15.53 -2.21
N LEU A 319 -7.43 16.38 -1.71
CA LEU A 319 -8.87 16.11 -1.75
C LEU A 319 -9.39 15.99 -3.19
N ALA A 320 -8.94 16.83 -4.12
CA ALA A 320 -9.31 16.69 -5.53
C ALA A 320 -8.94 15.30 -6.06
N THR A 321 -7.71 14.85 -5.79
CA THR A 321 -7.24 13.51 -6.19
C THR A 321 -8.05 12.40 -5.50
N PHE A 322 -8.35 12.54 -4.21
CA PHE A 322 -9.19 11.62 -3.46
C PHE A 322 -10.57 11.44 -4.10
N TYR A 323 -11.27 12.54 -4.39
CA TYR A 323 -12.62 12.51 -4.97
C TYR A 323 -12.65 12.10 -6.45
N GLU A 324 -11.57 12.32 -7.18
CA GLU A 324 -11.51 11.91 -8.58
C GLU A 324 -11.24 10.42 -8.72
N ARG A 325 -10.30 9.88 -7.92
CA ARG A 325 -9.73 8.54 -8.12
C ARG A 325 -10.16 7.52 -7.08
N TYR A 326 -10.19 7.89 -5.80
CA TYR A 326 -10.27 6.94 -4.69
C TYR A 326 -11.67 6.74 -4.14
N VAL A 327 -12.48 7.79 -4.06
CA VAL A 327 -13.85 7.68 -3.55
C VAL A 327 -14.70 6.70 -4.39
N GLN A 328 -14.36 6.51 -5.67
CA GLN A 328 -15.01 5.53 -6.53
C GLN A 328 -14.76 4.09 -6.04
N TRP A 329 -13.54 3.80 -5.59
CA TRP A 329 -13.19 2.51 -4.96
C TRP A 329 -13.88 2.33 -3.62
N LEU A 330 -14.03 3.39 -2.83
CA LEU A 330 -14.76 3.34 -1.55
C LEU A 330 -16.23 2.96 -1.74
N VAL A 331 -16.84 3.32 -2.88
CA VAL A 331 -18.24 2.97 -3.17
C VAL A 331 -18.42 1.68 -3.98
N VAL A 332 -17.34 1.00 -4.40
CA VAL A 332 -17.39 -0.25 -5.17
C VAL A 332 -18.20 -1.33 -4.46
N PRO A 333 -18.05 -1.57 -3.14
CA PRO A 333 -18.79 -2.64 -2.47
C PRO A 333 -20.31 -2.46 -2.52
N PHE A 334 -20.80 -1.23 -2.68
CA PHE A 334 -22.24 -0.97 -2.84
C PHE A 334 -22.76 -1.19 -4.27
N GLN A 335 -21.87 -1.41 -5.23
CA GLN A 335 -22.16 -1.46 -6.66
C GLN A 335 -21.91 -2.84 -7.26
N TYR A 336 -20.83 -3.48 -6.84
CA TYR A 336 -20.27 -4.66 -7.47
C TYR A 336 -19.94 -5.72 -6.42
N ARG A 337 -19.75 -6.95 -6.87
CA ARG A 337 -19.22 -8.00 -6.01
C ARG A 337 -17.71 -7.78 -5.88
N VAL A 338 -17.24 -7.60 -4.65
CA VAL A 338 -15.80 -7.48 -4.40
C VAL A 338 -15.20 -8.87 -4.28
N GLY A 339 -14.34 -9.21 -5.22
CA GLY A 339 -13.51 -10.41 -5.13
C GLY A 339 -12.14 -10.07 -4.54
N THR A 340 -11.65 -10.90 -3.63
CA THR A 340 -10.21 -11.00 -3.41
C THR A 340 -9.66 -11.94 -4.47
N ARG A 341 -8.80 -11.43 -5.35
CA ARG A 341 -8.15 -12.25 -6.37
C ARG A 341 -7.08 -13.04 -5.64
N SER A 342 -7.44 -14.19 -5.09
CA SER A 342 -6.42 -15.13 -4.63
C SER A 342 -5.57 -15.48 -5.85
N ALA A 343 -4.26 -15.19 -5.78
CA ALA A 343 -3.30 -15.31 -6.87
C ALA A 343 -3.34 -16.67 -7.62
N ARG A 344 -3.96 -17.70 -7.04
CA ARG A 344 -4.18 -19.03 -7.62
C ARG A 344 -5.05 -19.05 -8.88
N SER A 345 -5.86 -18.02 -9.13
CA SER A 345 -6.84 -18.01 -10.24
C SER A 345 -6.35 -17.32 -11.53
N LEU A 346 -5.09 -16.87 -11.60
CA LEU A 346 -4.56 -16.29 -12.84
C LEU A 346 -4.22 -17.40 -13.84
N GLY A 347 -5.27 -18.03 -14.37
CA GLY A 347 -5.18 -18.79 -15.60
C GLY A 347 -4.65 -17.86 -16.69
N THR A 348 -3.63 -18.33 -17.38
CA THR A 348 -2.96 -17.81 -18.56
C THR A 348 -3.92 -17.28 -19.64
N TYR A 349 -4.49 -16.09 -19.43
CA TYR A 349 -4.99 -15.26 -20.52
C TYR A 349 -3.98 -14.14 -20.73
N GLY A 350 -3.25 -14.25 -21.84
CA GLY A 350 -2.11 -13.42 -22.19
C GLY A 350 -2.40 -11.93 -22.03
N ALA A 351 -1.59 -11.28 -21.19
CA ALA A 351 -1.53 -9.83 -21.09
C ALA A 351 -0.92 -9.27 -22.39
N THR A 352 -1.76 -9.00 -23.39
CA THR A 352 -1.42 -8.01 -24.41
C THR A 352 -1.82 -6.64 -23.89
N GLU A 353 -0.80 -5.84 -23.55
CA GLU A 353 -0.90 -4.39 -23.40
C GLU A 353 -1.47 -3.78 -24.68
N LYS A 354 -2.79 -3.55 -24.74
CA LYS A 354 -3.44 -2.61 -25.68
C LYS A 354 -4.89 -2.40 -25.27
N CYS A 355 -5.11 -1.40 -24.42
CA CYS A 355 -6.43 -0.77 -24.26
C CYS A 355 -6.22 0.71 -23.89
N VAL A 356 -5.91 1.52 -24.90
CA VAL A 356 -6.11 2.97 -24.91
C VAL A 356 -7.02 3.26 -26.11
N GLU A 357 -7.95 4.20 -25.92
CA GLU A 357 -8.91 4.76 -26.88
C GLU A 357 -10.22 4.01 -27.13
N ASN A 358 -11.24 4.33 -26.34
CA ASN A 358 -12.34 5.20 -26.77
C ASN A 358 -13.42 5.26 -25.69
N ASN A 359 -13.68 6.46 -25.15
CA ASN A 359 -14.65 6.63 -24.07
C ASN A 359 -15.55 7.83 -24.36
N ARG A 360 -16.62 7.59 -25.12
CA ARG A 360 -17.81 8.45 -25.19
C ARG A 360 -18.97 7.61 -25.71
N GLU A 361 -19.74 7.04 -24.77
CA GLU A 361 -21.17 6.68 -24.82
C GLU A 361 -21.41 5.47 -23.91
N CYS A 362 -21.86 5.72 -22.68
CA CYS A 362 -22.54 4.72 -21.84
C CYS A 362 -23.12 5.40 -20.58
N VAL A 363 -24.26 6.08 -20.71
CA VAL A 363 -24.99 6.67 -19.57
C VAL A 363 -26.46 6.21 -19.51
N SER A 364 -26.90 5.18 -20.25
CA SER A 364 -28.33 4.83 -20.28
C SER A 364 -28.72 3.35 -20.14
N ALA A 365 -27.86 2.45 -19.63
CA ALA A 365 -28.19 1.02 -19.57
C ALA A 365 -27.92 0.28 -18.23
N ILE A 366 -27.85 0.97 -17.08
CA ILE A 366 -27.59 0.31 -15.77
C ILE A 366 -28.75 0.54 -14.79
N SER A 367 -29.97 0.13 -15.17
CA SER A 367 -31.15 0.23 -14.28
C SER A 367 -31.83 -1.10 -13.95
N ALA A 368 -31.34 -2.26 -14.40
CA ALA A 368 -32.01 -3.51 -14.08
C ALA A 368 -31.03 -4.69 -14.08
N LYS A 369 -30.33 -4.87 -12.97
CA LYS A 369 -29.90 -6.16 -12.39
C LYS A 369 -28.99 -5.86 -11.22
N PHE A 370 -29.57 -5.92 -10.02
CA PHE A 370 -28.78 -6.19 -8.84
C PHE A 370 -28.72 -7.71 -8.72
N PRO A 371 -27.61 -8.32 -8.26
CA PRO A 371 -27.65 -9.67 -7.74
C PRO A 371 -28.45 -9.62 -6.43
N SER A 372 -29.78 -9.76 -6.54
CA SER A 372 -30.64 -10.01 -5.40
C SER A 372 -30.12 -11.27 -4.71
N ARG A 373 -29.45 -11.12 -3.56
CA ARG A 373 -29.18 -12.24 -2.64
C ARG A 373 -30.47 -12.81 -2.02
N THR A 374 -31.63 -12.27 -2.38
CA THR A 374 -32.92 -12.91 -2.11
C THR A 374 -33.32 -13.72 -3.33
N SER A 375 -33.17 -15.03 -3.21
CA SER A 375 -33.83 -16.07 -4.01
C SER A 375 -35.20 -15.60 -4.54
N SER A 376 -35.25 -15.29 -5.84
CA SER A 376 -36.50 -15.36 -6.58
C SER A 376 -36.46 -16.66 -7.37
N LEU A 377 -37.35 -17.57 -6.98
CA LEU A 377 -37.67 -18.78 -7.72
C LEU A 377 -37.98 -18.42 -9.17
N SER A 378 -37.05 -18.72 -10.06
CA SER A 378 -37.39 -19.07 -11.44
C SER A 378 -36.83 -20.46 -11.70
N SER A 379 -37.77 -21.40 -11.78
CA SER A 379 -37.56 -22.80 -12.01
C SER A 379 -36.99 -23.03 -13.40
N HIS A 380 -35.68 -23.31 -13.49
CA HIS A 380 -35.19 -24.41 -14.32
C HIS A 380 -33.72 -24.75 -14.01
N ARG A 381 -33.57 -25.81 -13.22
CA ARG A 381 -32.71 -26.98 -13.50
C ARG A 381 -31.22 -26.69 -13.77
N ARG A 382 -30.45 -26.68 -12.67
CA ARG A 382 -29.35 -27.61 -12.40
C ARG A 382 -29.10 -27.65 -10.89
N GLU A 383 -29.62 -28.70 -10.27
CA GLU A 383 -29.33 -29.08 -8.89
C GLU A 383 -27.90 -29.63 -8.81
N ASN A 384 -27.26 -29.41 -7.67
CA ASN A 384 -26.02 -30.04 -7.16
C ASN A 384 -24.74 -29.21 -7.12
N ASP A 385 -24.83 -27.96 -6.67
CA ASP A 385 -23.80 -27.42 -5.77
C ASP A 385 -24.43 -26.35 -4.86
N ASN A 386 -25.06 -26.80 -3.77
CA ASN A 386 -25.45 -25.92 -2.67
C ASN A 386 -24.18 -25.49 -1.94
N PHE A 387 -23.49 -24.48 -2.47
CA PHE A 387 -22.48 -23.74 -1.74
C PHE A 387 -23.18 -22.89 -0.68
N GLU A 388 -23.48 -23.51 0.45
CA GLU A 388 -24.03 -22.88 1.64
C GLU A 388 -22.97 -21.88 2.16
N LEU A 389 -23.08 -20.63 1.71
CA LEU A 389 -22.32 -19.51 2.26
C LEU A 389 -22.64 -19.43 3.75
N LYS A 390 -21.66 -19.81 4.59
CA LYS A 390 -21.80 -19.80 6.05
C LYS A 390 -22.20 -18.40 6.52
N ASP A 391 -23.20 -18.33 7.40
CA ASP A 391 -23.73 -17.09 7.99
C ASP A 391 -22.62 -16.18 8.56
N ASP A 392 -21.49 -16.75 8.97
CA ASP A 392 -20.30 -16.04 9.48
C ASP A 392 -19.71 -15.05 8.46
N ASP A 393 -19.73 -15.37 7.16
CA ASP A 393 -19.22 -14.47 6.14
C ASP A 393 -20.14 -13.25 5.98
N GLU A 394 -21.48 -13.42 6.08
CA GLU A 394 -22.43 -12.30 5.93
C GLU A 394 -22.27 -11.25 7.03
N LEU A 395 -22.05 -11.66 8.28
CA LEU A 395 -21.87 -10.74 9.40
C LEU A 395 -20.61 -9.86 9.22
N SER A 396 -19.52 -10.44 8.73
CA SER A 396 -18.27 -9.72 8.50
C SER A 396 -18.44 -8.58 7.49
N TRP A 397 -19.09 -8.86 6.35
CA TRP A 397 -19.37 -7.82 5.34
C TRP A 397 -20.24 -6.69 5.90
N ASN A 398 -21.21 -7.01 6.76
CA ASN A 398 -22.10 -6.01 7.36
C ASN A 398 -21.33 -4.98 8.21
N THR A 399 -20.29 -5.42 8.92
CA THR A 399 -19.40 -4.54 9.69
C THR A 399 -18.60 -3.62 8.77
N SER A 400 -17.99 -4.15 7.72
CA SER A 400 -17.25 -3.37 6.71
C SER A 400 -18.13 -2.30 6.05
N TYR A 401 -19.38 -2.64 5.68
CA TYR A 401 -20.35 -1.68 5.13
C TYR A 401 -20.65 -0.53 6.09
N SER A 402 -20.73 -0.80 7.38
CA SER A 402 -20.97 0.24 8.39
C SER A 402 -19.83 1.26 8.44
N PHE A 403 -18.58 0.79 8.48
CA PHE A 403 -17.41 1.68 8.46
C PHE A 403 -17.28 2.46 7.16
N MET A 404 -17.63 1.86 6.01
CA MET A 404 -17.68 2.60 4.74
C MET A 404 -18.75 3.69 4.75
N CYS A 405 -19.96 3.39 5.25
CA CYS A 405 -21.01 4.39 5.43
C CYS A 405 -20.55 5.51 6.36
N GLU A 406 -19.87 5.16 7.47
CA GLU A 406 -19.31 6.14 8.40
C GLU A 406 -18.27 7.06 7.74
N LEU A 407 -17.38 6.52 6.91
CA LEU A 407 -16.44 7.34 6.12
C LEU A 407 -17.12 8.23 5.10
N LEU A 408 -18.16 7.72 4.42
CA LEU A 408 -18.95 8.55 3.50
C LEU A 408 -19.67 9.68 4.26
N CYS A 409 -20.24 9.39 5.44
CA CYS A 409 -20.84 10.40 6.32
C CYS A 409 -19.82 11.46 6.74
N PHE A 410 -18.63 11.02 7.15
CA PHE A 410 -17.53 11.93 7.48
C PHE A 410 -17.21 12.84 6.30
N CYS A 411 -17.07 12.28 5.10
CA CYS A 411 -16.80 13.05 3.89
C CYS A 411 -17.93 14.04 3.53
N VAL A 412 -19.20 13.71 3.81
CA VAL A 412 -20.34 14.65 3.63
C VAL A 412 -20.23 15.82 4.60
N LYS A 413 -19.86 15.56 5.87
CA LYS A 413 -19.72 16.58 6.90
C LYS A 413 -18.51 17.48 6.67
N ALA A 414 -17.32 16.87 6.50
CA ALA A 414 -16.06 17.59 6.37
C ALA A 414 -15.89 18.28 5.01
N HIS A 415 -16.42 17.70 3.91
CA HIS A 415 -16.17 18.17 2.55
C HIS A 415 -17.47 18.38 1.76
N CYS A 416 -18.47 19.01 2.39
CA CYS A 416 -19.84 19.12 1.88
C CYS A 416 -19.94 19.50 0.40
N TYR A 417 -19.14 20.48 -0.07
CA TYR A 417 -19.14 20.92 -1.46
C TYR A 417 -18.66 19.84 -2.45
N ARG A 418 -17.49 19.24 -2.19
CA ARG A 418 -16.91 18.20 -3.07
C ARG A 418 -17.76 16.94 -3.05
N MET A 419 -18.25 16.54 -1.88
CA MET A 419 -19.09 15.37 -1.75
C MET A 419 -20.44 15.56 -2.44
N LYS A 420 -21.08 16.73 -2.33
CA LYS A 420 -22.32 17.04 -3.06
C LYS A 420 -22.13 16.88 -4.57
N PHE A 421 -21.07 17.44 -5.13
CA PHE A 421 -20.75 17.30 -6.55
C PHE A 421 -20.51 15.84 -6.94
N PHE A 422 -19.75 15.10 -6.13
CA PHE A 422 -19.47 13.69 -6.37
C PHE A 422 -20.74 12.83 -6.36
N VAL A 423 -21.61 13.02 -5.36
CA VAL A 423 -22.88 12.28 -5.22
C VAL A 423 -23.79 12.51 -6.42
N VAL A 424 -23.96 13.76 -6.85
CA VAL A 424 -24.78 14.13 -8.01
C VAL A 424 -24.21 13.52 -9.29
N ARG A 425 -22.90 13.61 -9.49
CA ARG A 425 -22.24 13.14 -10.71
C ARG A 425 -22.23 11.61 -10.86
N ASN A 426 -22.12 10.87 -9.76
CA ASN A 426 -21.93 9.40 -9.80
C ASN A 426 -23.17 8.60 -9.39
N GLY A 427 -24.30 9.28 -9.13
CA GLY A 427 -25.54 8.63 -8.71
C GLY A 427 -25.41 7.85 -7.40
N VAL A 428 -24.52 8.30 -6.50
CA VAL A 428 -24.19 7.58 -5.25
C VAL A 428 -25.41 7.47 -4.35
N LEU A 429 -26.24 8.52 -4.29
CA LEU A 429 -27.45 8.53 -3.47
C LEU A 429 -28.41 7.40 -3.85
N GLY A 430 -28.64 7.18 -5.14
CA GLY A 430 -29.48 6.08 -5.61
C GLY A 430 -28.94 4.70 -5.22
N LYS A 431 -27.62 4.56 -5.11
CA LYS A 431 -26.96 3.31 -4.69
C LYS A 431 -27.04 3.12 -3.18
N VAL A 432 -26.80 4.16 -2.38
CA VAL A 432 -26.92 4.12 -0.91
C VAL A 432 -28.38 3.88 -0.49
N LEU A 433 -29.36 4.51 -1.13
CA LEU A 433 -30.78 4.29 -0.82
C LEU A 433 -31.25 2.85 -1.09
N ARG A 434 -30.59 2.11 -1.99
CA ARG A 434 -30.87 0.67 -2.17
C ARG A 434 -30.51 -0.15 -0.93
N LEU A 435 -29.59 0.32 -0.09
CA LEU A 435 -29.24 -0.34 1.17
C LEU A 435 -30.40 -0.34 2.17
N LEU A 436 -31.34 0.62 2.06
CA LEU A 436 -32.57 0.64 2.87
C LEU A 436 -33.47 -0.58 2.59
N SER A 437 -33.30 -1.24 1.43
CA SER A 437 -34.00 -2.46 1.06
C SER A 437 -33.36 -3.74 1.62
N MET A 438 -32.16 -3.68 2.20
CA MET A 438 -31.50 -4.87 2.78
C MET A 438 -32.27 -5.42 3.98
N ARG A 439 -32.11 -6.70 4.34
CA ARG A 439 -32.81 -7.28 5.50
C ARG A 439 -32.21 -6.79 6.83
N ASN A 440 -30.91 -6.50 6.85
CA ASN A 440 -30.19 -6.09 8.06
C ASN A 440 -30.51 -4.65 8.46
N GLN A 441 -31.17 -4.48 9.60
CA GLN A 441 -31.55 -3.17 10.14
C GLN A 441 -30.36 -2.26 10.44
N TYR A 442 -29.21 -2.82 10.82
CA TYR A 442 -28.01 -2.03 11.13
C TYR A 442 -27.50 -1.28 9.90
N ILE A 443 -27.47 -1.94 8.73
CA ILE A 443 -27.07 -1.32 7.46
C ILE A 443 -28.08 -0.24 7.02
N LYS A 444 -29.37 -0.47 7.25
CA LYS A 444 -30.39 0.57 6.98
C LYS A 444 -30.15 1.83 7.79
N LEU A 445 -29.86 1.68 9.09
CA LEU A 445 -29.59 2.81 9.96
C LEU A 445 -28.27 3.50 9.59
N ALA A 446 -27.24 2.74 9.22
CA ALA A 446 -25.97 3.28 8.78
C ALA A 446 -26.08 4.06 7.46
N SER A 447 -26.94 3.62 6.53
CA SER A 447 -27.18 4.32 5.25
C SER A 447 -28.12 5.53 5.35
N LEU A 448 -28.92 5.62 6.42
CA LEU A 448 -29.80 6.76 6.69
C LEU A 448 -29.08 7.92 7.39
N ARG A 449 -28.06 7.61 8.20
CA ARG A 449 -27.16 8.60 8.83
C ARG A 449 -26.33 9.32 7.78
#